data_AF-A0A1I3MGC5-F1
#
_entry.id   AF-A0A1I3MGC5-F1
#
_cell.length_a   1.000
_cell.length_b   1.000
_cell.length_c   1.000
_cell.angle_alpha   90.00
_cell.angle_beta   90.00
_cell.angle_gamma   90.00
#
_symmetry.space_group_name_H-M   'P 1'
#
loop_
_entity.id
_entity.type
_entity.pdbx_description
1 polymer ?
#
loop_
_entity_poly.entity_id
_entity_poly.type
_entity_poly.pdbx_seq_one_letter_code
_entity_poly.pdbx_strand_id
1 'polypeptide(L)' 'MSQVEIAERLGVSKQSVSNWENDNILPSIDMLIKIAHLFSVSTDFLLGEDERQYLEVTDLTQTQMSHIQQVIDDIRNA' A
#
# COMPACT_ATOMS: atom_id res chain seq x y z
N MET A 1 -0.73 11.06 -8.23
CA MET A 1 0.58 11.44 -7.67
C MET A 1 1.61 11.36 -8.78
N SER A 2 2.59 12.26 -8.86
CA SER A 2 3.65 12.22 -9.91
C SER A 2 5.00 11.76 -9.37
N GLN A 3 5.92 11.26 -10.21
CA GLN A 3 7.29 10.91 -9.81
C GLN A 3 8.03 12.03 -9.04
N VAL A 4 7.77 13.30 -9.39
CA VAL A 4 8.36 14.46 -8.69
C VAL A 4 7.75 14.63 -7.30
N GLU A 5 6.42 14.57 -7.22
CA GLU A 5 5.67 14.66 -5.97
C GLU A 5 5.98 13.49 -5.00
N ILE A 6 6.16 12.28 -5.52
CA ILE A 6 6.64 11.10 -4.75
C ILE A 6 8.03 11.39 -4.19
N ALA A 7 8.94 11.90 -5.03
CA ALA A 7 10.31 12.20 -4.64
C ALA A 7 10.39 13.28 -3.55
N GLU A 8 9.61 14.35 -3.70
CA GLU A 8 9.46 15.43 -2.71
C GLU A 8 8.94 14.90 -1.36
N ARG A 9 7.86 14.10 -1.37
CA ARG A 9 7.27 13.52 -0.15
C ARG A 9 8.20 12.51 0.56
N LEU A 10 9.05 11.80 -0.18
CA LEU A 10 10.01 10.82 0.37
C LEU A 10 11.38 11.42 0.72
N GLY A 11 11.66 12.66 0.31
CA GLY A 11 12.95 13.33 0.52
C GLY A 11 14.08 12.77 -0.36
N VAL A 12 13.78 12.40 -1.61
CA VAL A 12 14.71 11.78 -2.56
C VAL A 12 14.73 12.53 -3.90
N SER A 13 15.54 12.06 -4.87
CA SER A 13 15.51 12.60 -6.23
C SER A 13 14.41 11.93 -7.07
N LYS A 14 13.89 12.66 -8.07
CA LYS A 14 12.99 12.09 -9.09
C LYS A 14 13.63 10.87 -9.80
N GLN A 15 14.95 10.87 -9.98
CA GLN A 15 15.67 9.73 -10.56
C GLN A 15 15.65 8.50 -9.64
N SER A 16 15.66 8.68 -8.32
CA SER A 16 15.53 7.59 -7.35
C SER A 16 14.19 6.86 -7.54
N VAL A 17 13.09 7.62 -7.59
CA VAL A 17 11.74 7.08 -7.86
C VAL A 17 11.68 6.39 -9.22
N SER A 18 12.19 7.03 -10.27
CA SER A 18 12.21 6.44 -11.61
C SER A 18 13.09 5.18 -11.72
N ASN A 19 14.11 5.02 -10.87
CA ASN A 19 14.93 3.80 -10.84
C ASN A 19 14.18 2.64 -10.18
N TRP A 20 13.36 2.92 -9.15
CA TRP A 20 12.51 1.93 -8.48
C TRP A 20 11.36 1.48 -9.39
N GLU A 21 10.64 2.43 -10.01
CA GLU A 21 9.50 2.16 -10.91
C GLU A 21 9.86 1.47 -12.25
N ASN A 22 11.16 1.27 -12.52
CA ASN A 22 11.67 0.64 -13.74
C ASN A 22 12.70 -0.47 -13.43
N ASP A 23 12.65 -1.05 -12.23
CA ASP A 23 13.47 -2.20 -11.77
C ASP A 23 15.00 -2.02 -11.88
N ASN A 24 15.50 -0.79 -12.08
CA ASN A 24 16.92 -0.52 -12.29
C ASN A 24 17.72 -0.61 -10.98
N ILE A 25 17.12 -0.20 -9.87
CA ILE A 25 17.68 -0.24 -8.51
C ILE A 25 16.51 -0.47 -7.56
N LEU A 26 16.68 -1.28 -6.51
CA LEU A 26 15.67 -1.43 -5.45
C LEU A 26 15.81 -0.35 -4.35
N PRO A 27 14.72 0.08 -3.70
CA PRO A 27 14.79 0.92 -2.51
C PRO A 27 15.48 0.20 -1.34
N SER A 28 16.05 0.96 -0.39
CA SER A 28 16.46 0.37 0.90
C SER A 28 15.24 -0.04 1.73
N ILE A 29 15.42 -0.90 2.73
CA ILE A 29 14.32 -1.36 3.61
C ILE A 29 13.61 -0.17 4.27
N ASP A 30 14.35 0.83 4.79
CA ASP A 30 13.78 2.06 5.36
C ASP A 30 12.97 2.87 4.34
N MET A 31 13.34 2.80 3.06
CA MET A 31 12.64 3.51 1.99
C MET A 31 11.41 2.73 1.53
N LEU A 32 11.47 1.40 1.46
CA LEU A 32 10.32 0.54 1.20
C LEU A 32 9.22 0.77 2.24
N ILE A 33 9.58 0.86 3.53
CA ILE A 33 8.66 1.20 4.62
C ILE A 33 8.06 2.60 4.45
N LYS A 34 8.85 3.60 4.03
CA LYS A 34 8.33 4.96 3.74
C LYS A 34 7.38 4.98 2.54
N ILE A 35 7.66 4.20 1.49
CA ILE A 35 6.77 4.05 0.33
C ILE A 35 5.45 3.38 0.79
N ALA A 36 5.53 2.31 1.59
CA ALA A 36 4.36 1.63 2.14
C ALA A 36 3.46 2.60 2.93
N HIS A 37 4.05 3.39 3.85
CA HIS A 37 3.32 4.43 4.59
C HIS A 37 2.79 5.57 3.70
N LEU A 38 3.50 5.97 2.64
CA LEU A 38 3.05 7.02 1.73
C LEU A 38 1.81 6.61 0.91
N PHE A 39 1.69 5.33 0.57
CA PHE A 39 0.56 4.77 -0.18
C PHE A 39 -0.50 4.08 0.71
N SER A 40 -0.31 4.05 2.04
CA SER A 40 -1.17 3.35 3.00
C SER A 40 -1.33 1.84 2.75
N VAL A 41 -0.25 1.18 2.31
CA VAL A 41 -0.24 -0.27 1.98
C VAL A 41 0.75 -1.04 2.86
N SER A 42 0.70 -2.38 2.80
CA SER A 42 1.73 -3.28 3.35
C SER A 42 3.04 -3.16 2.55
N THR A 43 4.16 -3.55 3.17
CA THR A 43 5.41 -3.80 2.43
C THR A 43 5.29 -5.00 1.50
N ASP A 44 4.50 -5.99 1.90
CA ASP A 44 4.22 -7.24 1.20
C ASP A 44 3.53 -6.98 -0.16
N PHE A 45 2.56 -6.05 -0.20
CA PHE A 45 1.91 -5.57 -1.42
C PHE A 45 2.88 -4.91 -2.39
N LEU A 46 3.83 -4.11 -1.88
CA LEU A 46 4.88 -3.49 -2.71
C LEU A 46 5.92 -4.49 -3.23
N LEU A 47 6.06 -5.65 -2.57
CA LEU A 47 6.93 -6.74 -3.00
C LEU A 47 6.23 -7.75 -3.92
N GLY A 48 4.90 -7.69 -4.03
CA GLY A 48 4.10 -8.67 -4.79
C GLY A 48 3.86 -9.99 -4.05
N GLU A 49 4.23 -10.08 -2.77
CA GLU A 49 4.10 -11.28 -1.92
C GLU A 49 2.72 -11.39 -1.23
N ASP A 50 1.85 -10.38 -1.42
CA ASP A 50 0.56 -10.26 -0.75
C ASP A 50 -0.61 -10.60 -1.71
N GLU A 51 -0.84 -11.90 -1.95
CA GLU A 51 -1.97 -12.41 -2.76
C GLU A 51 -3.36 -12.13 -2.15
N ARG A 52 -3.43 -11.44 -1.01
CA ARG A 52 -4.70 -11.13 -0.31
C ARG A 52 -5.46 -10.05 -1.07
N GLN A 53 -6.77 -10.28 -1.25
CA GLN A 53 -7.66 -9.24 -1.76
C GLN A 53 -8.06 -8.29 -0.63
N TYR A 54 -7.81 -7.01 -0.82
CA TYR A 54 -8.11 -5.95 0.15
C TYR A 54 -9.40 -5.22 -0.20
N LEU A 55 -10.19 -4.89 0.82
CA LEU A 55 -11.26 -3.91 0.72
C LEU A 55 -10.75 -2.57 1.26
N GLU A 56 -10.98 -1.49 0.49
CA GLU A 56 -10.75 -0.13 0.98
C GLU A 56 -11.82 0.21 2.03
N VAL A 57 -11.39 0.66 3.21
CA VAL A 57 -12.25 0.94 4.37
C VAL A 57 -11.95 2.29 5.02
N THR A 58 -11.36 3.23 4.27
CA THR A 58 -11.09 4.60 4.75
C THR A 58 -12.42 5.29 5.09
N ASP A 59 -12.39 6.15 6.11
CA ASP A 59 -13.56 6.85 6.69
C ASP A 59 -14.69 5.94 7.22
N LEU A 60 -14.54 4.61 7.23
CA LEU A 60 -15.50 3.71 7.88
C LEU A 60 -15.30 3.65 9.39
N THR A 61 -16.41 3.75 10.13
CA THR A 61 -16.40 3.52 11.58
C THR A 61 -16.21 2.03 11.91
N GLN A 62 -15.73 1.75 13.11
CA GLN A 62 -15.55 0.37 13.61
C GLN A 62 -16.85 -0.46 13.54
N THR A 63 -18.02 0.18 13.71
CA THR A 63 -19.33 -0.46 13.58
C THR A 63 -19.64 -0.85 12.14
N GLN A 64 -19.35 0.01 11.16
CA GLN A 64 -19.53 -0.30 9.74
C GLN A 64 -18.61 -1.45 9.30
N MET A 65 -17.33 -1.42 9.71
CA MET A 65 -16.41 -2.53 9.47
C MET A 65 -16.89 -3.85 10.10
N SER A 66 -17.47 -3.80 11.30
CA SER A 66 -18.06 -4.98 11.96
C SER A 66 -19.22 -5.59 11.16
N HIS A 67 -20.11 -4.77 10.59
CA HIS A 67 -21.19 -5.26 9.74
C HIS A 67 -20.68 -5.87 8.42
N ILE A 68 -19.62 -5.30 7.83
CA ILE A 68 -18.97 -5.87 6.63
C ILE A 68 -18.35 -7.23 6.96
N GLN A 69 -17.69 -7.36 8.12
CA GLN A 69 -17.12 -8.63 8.58
C GLN A 69 -18.19 -9.71 8.78
N GLN A 70 -19.35 -9.36 9.35
CA GLN A 70 -20.49 -10.28 9.47
C GLN A 70 -20.96 -10.80 8.11
N VAL A 71 -21.14 -9.92 7.10
CA VAL A 71 -21.53 -10.33 5.75
C VAL A 71 -20.47 -11.24 5.09
N ILE A 72 -19.18 -10.97 5.31
CA ILE A 72 -18.09 -11.83 4.82
C ILE A 72 -18.15 -13.22 5.47
N ASP A 73 -18.43 -13.30 6.77
CA ASP A 73 -18.50 -14.58 7.48
C ASP A 73 -19.79 -15.34 7.19
N ASP A 74 -20.93 -14.66 6.97
CA ASP A 74 -22.15 -15.29 6.45
C ASP A 74 -21.90 -15.96 5.07
N ILE A 75 -21.21 -15.27 4.17
CA ILE A 75 -20.84 -15.80 2.84
C ILE A 75 -19.88 -17.00 2.93
N ARG A 76 -19.00 -17.04 3.94
CA ARG A 76 -18.05 -18.15 4.17
C ARG A 76 -18.69 -19.40 4.78
N ASN A 77 -19.86 -19.28 5.39
CA ASN A 77 -20.56 -20.37 6.09
C ASN A 77 -21.81 -20.88 5.34
N ALA A 78 -21.93 -20.55 4.04
CA ALA A 78 -23.04 -20.92 3.14
C ALA A 78 -22.67 -22.07 2.18
#